data_AF-A0A974T7J5-F1
#
_entry.id   AF-A0A974T7J5-F1
#
_cell.length_a   1.000
_cell.length_b   1.000
_cell.length_c   1.000
_cell.angle_alpha   90.00
_cell.angle_beta   90.00
_cell.angle_gamma   90.00
#
_symmetry.space_group_name_H-M   'P 1'
#
loop_
_entity.id
_entity.type
_entity.pdbx_description
1 polymer ?
#
loop_
_entity_poly.entity_id
_entity_poly.type
_entity_poly.pdbx_seq_one_letter_code
_entity_poly.pdbx_strand_id
1 'polypeptide(L)'
;MNRSVQWCGIAFLMVAASPAMALDQPVVWRDEDTGCAYLLTPQGGIAPRHRRDGTLDCPDVAASTGVVENMGRDIARGLDALQREVERLRERYNRP
;
A
#
# COMPACT_ATOMS: atom_id res chain seq x y z
N MET A 1 -27.89 -1.66 -48.02
CA MET A 1 -26.73 -2.00 -47.18
C MET A 1 -26.61 -0.96 -46.09
N ASN A 2 -26.69 -1.33 -44.80
CA ASN A 2 -26.29 -0.49 -43.63
C ASN A 2 -26.64 -1.11 -42.27
N ARG A 3 -27.27 -2.30 -42.21
CA ARG A 3 -27.54 -2.98 -40.93
C ARG A 3 -26.32 -3.69 -40.35
N SER A 4 -25.35 -4.08 -41.17
CA SER A 4 -24.14 -4.80 -40.73
C SER A 4 -23.10 -3.90 -40.05
N VAL A 5 -22.99 -2.63 -40.45
CA VAL A 5 -22.03 -1.67 -39.87
C VAL A 5 -22.43 -1.27 -38.44
N GLN A 6 -23.73 -1.21 -38.17
CA GLN A 6 -24.26 -0.80 -36.87
C GLN A 6 -24.03 -1.87 -35.78
N TRP A 7 -23.95 -3.15 -36.15
CA TRP A 7 -23.68 -4.25 -35.22
C TRP A 7 -22.21 -4.34 -34.84
N CYS A 8 -21.29 -4.03 -35.76
CA CYS A 8 -19.86 -3.99 -35.46
C CYS A 8 -19.50 -2.88 -34.45
N GLY A 9 -20.15 -1.71 -34.51
CA GLY A 9 -19.91 -0.62 -33.57
C GLY A 9 -20.30 -0.96 -32.12
N ILE A 10 -21.39 -1.71 -31.93
CA ILE A 10 -21.86 -2.13 -30.61
C ILE A 10 -20.95 -3.22 -30.02
N ALA A 11 -20.47 -4.15 -30.85
CA ALA A 11 -19.51 -5.17 -30.43
C ALA A 11 -18.16 -4.57 -29.98
N PHE A 12 -17.69 -3.52 -30.66
CA PHE A 12 -16.44 -2.84 -30.31
C PHE A 12 -16.54 -2.07 -28.98
N LEU A 13 -17.70 -1.46 -28.71
CA LEU A 13 -18.00 -0.79 -27.42
C LEU A 13 -18.06 -1.78 -26.24
N MET A 14 -18.54 -3.00 -26.46
CA MET A 14 -18.57 -4.05 -25.43
C MET A 14 -17.17 -4.58 -25.06
N VAL A 15 -16.23 -4.63 -26.00
CA VAL A 15 -14.84 -5.02 -25.73
C VAL A 15 -14.07 -3.89 -25.01
N ALA A 16 -14.37 -2.64 -25.34
CA ALA A 16 -13.81 -1.47 -24.65
C ALA A 16 -14.40 -1.26 -23.23
N ALA A 17 -15.57 -1.83 -22.95
CA ALA A 17 -16.20 -1.86 -21.64
C ALA A 17 -15.75 -3.06 -20.81
N SER A 18 -14.45 -3.36 -20.80
CA SER A 18 -13.88 -4.12 -19.69
C SER A 18 -13.88 -3.18 -18.50
N PRO A 19 -14.82 -3.28 -17.53
CA PRO A 19 -14.61 -2.53 -16.31
C PRO A 19 -13.29 -3.05 -15.75
N ALA A 20 -12.49 -2.13 -15.22
CA ALA A 20 -11.41 -2.47 -14.32
C ALA A 20 -11.86 -3.65 -13.47
N MET A 21 -11.25 -4.81 -13.69
CA MET A 21 -11.41 -5.98 -12.84
C MET A 21 -10.92 -5.49 -11.48
N ALA A 22 -11.83 -4.98 -10.66
CA ALA A 22 -11.56 -4.68 -9.28
C ALA A 22 -11.07 -6.02 -8.71
N LEU A 23 -9.78 -6.09 -8.38
CA LEU A 23 -9.16 -7.32 -7.91
C LEU A 23 -10.02 -7.86 -6.78
N ASP A 24 -10.59 -9.07 -6.92
CA ASP A 24 -11.39 -9.68 -5.83
C ASP A 24 -10.48 -10.16 -4.70
N GLN A 25 -9.23 -10.48 -5.05
CA GLN A 25 -8.16 -10.92 -4.16
C GLN A 25 -6.86 -10.19 -4.50
N PRO A 26 -5.95 -9.99 -3.52
CA PRO A 26 -4.66 -9.37 -3.80
C PRO A 26 -3.89 -10.18 -4.85
N VAL A 27 -3.41 -9.53 -5.92
CA VAL A 27 -2.63 -10.19 -6.98
C VAL A 27 -1.17 -9.81 -6.85
N VAL A 28 -0.32 -10.68 -7.38
CA VAL A 28 1.10 -10.39 -7.50
C VAL A 28 1.31 -9.48 -8.71
N TRP A 29 1.75 -8.26 -8.46
CA TRP A 29 2.19 -7.33 -9.50
C TRP A 29 3.72 -7.24 -9.49
N ARG A 30 4.32 -7.16 -10.68
CA ARG A 30 5.76 -6.97 -10.83
C ARG A 30 6.02 -5.59 -11.38
N ASP A 31 6.89 -4.86 -10.69
CA ASP A 31 7.43 -3.60 -11.18
C ASP A 31 8.42 -3.89 -12.32
N GLU A 32 8.23 -3.23 -13.46
CA GLU A 32 9.03 -3.44 -14.67
C GLU A 32 10.42 -2.81 -14.53
N ASP A 33 10.53 -1.71 -13.80
CA ASP A 33 11.79 -0.97 -13.63
C ASP A 33 12.73 -1.68 -12.65
N THR A 34 12.17 -2.27 -11.59
CA THR A 34 12.95 -2.88 -10.49
C THR A 34 12.92 -4.41 -10.49
N GLY A 35 12.00 -5.03 -11.24
CA GLY A 35 11.76 -6.48 -11.20
C GLY A 35 11.11 -6.97 -9.89
N CYS A 36 10.80 -6.07 -8.96
CA CYS A 36 10.24 -6.36 -7.64
C CYS A 36 8.81 -6.90 -7.74
N ALA A 37 8.47 -7.85 -6.87
CA ALA A 37 7.11 -8.34 -6.73
C ALA A 37 6.40 -7.71 -5.52
N TYR A 38 5.19 -7.20 -5.76
CA TYR A 38 4.31 -6.58 -4.77
C TYR A 38 2.94 -7.25 -4.79
N LEU A 39 2.14 -7.02 -3.74
CA LEU A 39 0.73 -7.35 -3.72
C LEU A 39 -0.08 -6.10 -4.04
N LEU A 40 -0.82 -6.15 -5.14
CA LEU A 40 -1.81 -5.12 -5.48
C LEU A 40 -3.12 -5.49 -4.79
N THR A 41 -3.64 -4.61 -3.94
CA THR A 41 -4.91 -4.82 -3.24
C THR A 41 -6.10 -4.47 -4.13
N PRO A 42 -7.29 -5.00 -3.83
CA PRO A 42 -8.56 -4.60 -4.46
C PRO A 42 -8.79 -3.10 -4.56
N GLN A 43 -8.34 -2.35 -3.54
CA GLN A 43 -8.52 -0.90 -3.47
C GLN A 43 -7.42 -0.11 -4.23
N GLY A 44 -6.52 -0.80 -4.95
CA GLY A 44 -5.39 -0.19 -5.65
C GLY A 44 -4.20 0.14 -4.75
N GLY A 45 -4.17 -0.37 -3.53
CA GLY A 45 -2.99 -0.26 -2.65
C GLY A 45 -1.88 -1.20 -3.10
N ILE A 46 -0.63 -0.82 -2.87
CA ILE A 46 0.54 -1.64 -3.14
C ILE A 46 1.17 -2.02 -1.80
N ALA A 47 1.28 -3.32 -1.52
CA ALA A 47 1.89 -3.84 -0.31
C ALA A 47 3.16 -4.67 -0.65
N PRO A 48 4.23 -4.57 0.15
CA PRO A 48 5.40 -5.43 -0.01
C PRO A 48 5.05 -6.91 0.12
N ARG A 49 5.59 -7.75 -0.77
CA ARG A 49 5.40 -9.19 -0.72
C ARG A 49 6.51 -9.83 0.12
N HIS A 50 6.13 -10.74 1.02
CA HIS A 50 7.07 -11.56 1.78
C HIS A 50 7.20 -12.96 1.14
N ARG A 51 8.41 -13.49 1.13
CA ARG A 51 8.74 -14.89 0.80
C ARG A 51 8.39 -15.80 1.98
N ARG A 52 8.44 -17.12 1.74
CA ARG A 52 8.13 -18.15 2.75
C ARG A 52 9.06 -18.11 3.96
N ASP A 53 10.29 -17.63 3.77
CA ASP A 53 11.28 -17.44 4.83
C ASP A 53 11.07 -16.14 5.62
N GLY A 54 10.00 -15.38 5.32
CA GLY A 54 9.71 -14.10 5.95
C GLY A 54 10.50 -12.92 5.40
N THR A 55 11.40 -13.14 4.42
CA THR A 55 12.14 -12.05 3.79
C THR A 55 11.28 -11.32 2.77
N LEU A 56 11.56 -10.04 2.51
CA LEU A 56 10.91 -9.34 1.41
C LEU A 56 11.37 -9.93 0.08
N ASP A 57 10.43 -10.08 -0.85
CA ASP A 57 10.72 -10.56 -2.20
C ASP A 57 11.64 -9.57 -2.94
N CYS A 58 11.61 -8.29 -2.53
CA CYS A 58 12.57 -7.29 -2.96
C CYS A 58 13.57 -6.85 -1.87
N PRO A 59 14.87 -7.10 -2.06
CA PRO A 59 15.89 -6.78 -1.07
C PRO A 59 16.10 -5.27 -0.89
N ASP A 60 15.95 -4.47 -1.94
CA ASP A 60 16.11 -3.00 -1.83
C ASP A 60 15.00 -2.33 -1.01
N VAL A 61 13.78 -2.87 -1.08
CA VAL A 61 12.66 -2.42 -0.23
C VAL A 61 12.86 -2.84 1.23
N ALA A 62 13.59 -3.93 1.49
CA ALA A 62 13.94 -4.34 2.85
C ALA A 62 14.81 -3.31 3.58
N ALA A 63 15.68 -2.60 2.85
CA ALA A 63 16.44 -1.49 3.41
C ALA A 63 15.53 -0.32 3.80
N SER A 64 14.55 0.02 2.96
CA SER A 64 13.63 1.15 3.20
C SER A 64 12.57 0.84 4.27
N THR A 65 11.99 -0.36 4.27
CA THR A 65 11.00 -0.79 5.28
C THR A 65 11.62 -0.96 6.66
N GLY A 66 12.86 -1.46 6.75
CA GLY A 66 13.60 -1.47 8.02
C GLY A 66 13.85 -0.07 8.58
N VAL A 67 14.05 0.93 7.71
CA VAL A 67 14.14 2.34 8.12
C VAL A 67 12.78 2.87 8.61
N VAL A 68 11.68 2.55 7.92
CA VAL A 68 10.33 2.96 8.34
C VAL A 68 9.92 2.31 9.68
N GLU A 69 10.23 1.03 9.88
CA GLU A 69 9.93 0.32 11.13
C GLU A 69 10.78 0.84 12.31
N ASN A 70 12.05 1.19 12.05
CA ASN A 70 12.89 1.86 13.04
C ASN A 70 12.40 3.28 13.35
N MET A 71 12.03 4.07 12.33
CA MET A 71 11.41 5.39 12.54
C MET A 71 10.12 5.28 13.34
N GLY A 72 9.28 4.27 13.08
CA GLY A 72 8.06 4.03 13.85
C GLY A 72 8.35 3.77 15.33
N ARG A 73 9.38 2.96 15.63
CA ARG A 73 9.82 2.73 17.02
C ARG A 73 10.39 3.98 17.68
N ASP A 74 11.15 4.80 16.96
CA ASP A 74 11.72 6.03 17.50
C ASP A 74 10.66 7.10 17.74
N ILE A 75 9.67 7.21 16.86
CA ILE A 75 8.50 8.07 17.05
C ILE A 75 7.70 7.63 18.26
N ALA A 76 7.42 6.32 18.41
CA ALA A 76 6.70 5.80 19.56
C ALA A 76 7.41 6.12 20.88
N ARG A 77 8.75 5.93 20.94
CA ARG A 77 9.56 6.31 22.11
C ARG A 77 9.53 7.82 22.38
N GLY A 78 9.56 8.64 21.33
CA GLY A 78 9.46 10.09 21.41
C GLY A 78 8.12 10.55 21.98
N LEU A 79 7.02 9.94 21.52
CA LEU A 79 5.67 10.22 22.02
C LEU A 79 5.52 9.82 23.49
N ASP A 80 6.04 8.65 23.90
CA ASP A 80 6.05 8.23 25.31
C ASP A 80 6.84 9.19 26.21
N ALA A 81 7.97 9.72 25.71
CA ALA A 81 8.77 10.70 26.44
C ALA A 81 8.00 12.03 26.58
N LEU A 82 7.33 12.47 25.52
CA LEU A 82 6.49 13.66 25.52
C LEU A 82 5.31 13.52 26.49
N GLN A 83 4.64 12.38 26.49
CA GLN A 83 3.52 12.11 27.39
C GLN A 83 3.95 12.22 28.86
N ARG A 84 5.13 11.68 29.21
CA ARG A 84 5.68 11.81 30.56
C ARG A 84 5.98 13.26 30.94
N GLU A 85 6.48 14.06 30.00
CA GLU A 85 6.78 15.46 30.28
C GLU A 85 5.50 16.30 30.41
N VAL A 86 4.47 16.01 29.61
CA VAL A 86 3.14 16.59 29.75
C VAL A 86 2.52 16.26 31.12
N GLU A 87 2.63 15.01 31.58
CA GLU A 87 2.12 14.62 32.90
C GLU A 87 2.89 15.34 34.03
N ARG A 88 4.22 15.45 33.94
CA ARG A 88 5.01 16.23 34.90
C ARG A 88 4.64 17.72 34.92
N LEU A 89 4.37 18.30 33.76
CA LEU A 89 3.92 19.70 33.67
C LEU A 89 2.55 19.87 34.33
N ARG A 90 1.64 18.94 34.04
CA ARG A 90 0.29 18.89 34.62
C ARG A 90 0.34 18.74 36.14
N GLU A 91 1.16 17.84 36.67
CA GLU A 91 1.36 17.70 38.13
C GLU A 91 1.91 18.99 38.77
N ARG A 92 2.88 19.66 38.12
CA ARG A 92 3.38 20.96 38.59
C ARG A 92 2.32 22.05 38.58
N TYR A 93 1.46 22.05 37.59
CA TYR A 93 0.39 23.04 37.48
C TYR A 93 -0.77 22.78 38.46
N ASN A 94 -1.04 21.50 38.77
CA ASN A 94 -2.11 21.10 39.70
C ASN A 94 -1.69 21.11 41.18
N ARG A 95 -0.41 21.37 41.48
CA ARG A 95 0.10 21.46 42.84
C ARG A 95 0.31 22.95 43.17
N PRO A 96 -0.64 23.60 43.89
CA PRO A 96 -0.54 25.01 44.26
C PRO A 96 0.62 25.29 45.22
#